data_AF-A0A370III2-F1
#
_entry.id   AF-A0A370III2-F1
#
_cell.length_a   1.000
_cell.length_b   1.000
_cell.length_c   1.000
_cell.angle_alpha   90.00
_cell.angle_beta   90.00
_cell.angle_gamma   90.00
#
_symmetry.space_group_name_H-M   'P 1'
#
loop_
_entity.id
_entity.type
_entity.pdbx_description
1 polymer ?
#
loop_
_entity_poly.entity_id
_entity_poly.type
_entity_poly.pdbx_seq_one_letter_code
_entity_poly.pdbx_strand_id
1 'polypeptide(L)'
;MGTAAGFGSEDVVLIRSGMSWDPNPDSTTPVPFLHFVADGYPESWAEGMDVYHNPNATHPLDPELLPMAAHHRLTVDQQIETTSTTAWKPIGSTTSVIELSTDIPDNPDTTR
;
A
#
# COMPACT_ATOMS: atom_id res chain seq x y z
N MET A 1 -1.68 4.58 10.92
CA MET A 1 -2.42 5.32 11.97
C MET A 1 -3.70 4.54 12.33
N GLY A 2 -4.32 4.76 13.50
CA GLY A 2 -5.49 3.99 13.95
C GLY A 2 -5.11 2.74 14.74
N THR A 3 -5.60 1.56 14.35
CA THR A 3 -5.19 0.24 14.91
C THR A 3 -3.69 0.04 14.92
N ALA A 4 -2.99 0.52 13.89
CA ALA A 4 -1.52 0.45 13.81
C ALA A 4 -0.78 1.30 14.87
N ALA A 5 -1.49 2.18 15.58
CA ALA A 5 -1.00 2.97 16.70
C ALA A 5 -1.69 2.57 18.02
N GLY A 6 -2.29 1.37 18.08
CA GLY A 6 -2.97 0.84 19.25
C GLY A 6 -4.43 1.31 19.44
N PHE A 7 -5.01 2.06 18.49
CA PHE A 7 -6.37 2.61 18.61
C PHE A 7 -7.42 1.76 17.88
N GLY A 8 -7.68 0.53 18.35
CA GLY A 8 -8.71 -0.35 17.79
C GLY A 8 -9.32 -1.31 18.80
N SER A 9 -10.39 -2.01 18.40
CA SER A 9 -10.97 -3.10 19.19
C SER A 9 -10.21 -4.40 18.94
N GLU A 10 -10.11 -5.27 19.95
CA GLU A 10 -9.57 -6.64 19.79
C GLU A 10 -10.46 -7.51 18.89
N ASP A 11 -11.75 -7.17 18.79
CA ASP A 11 -12.73 -7.90 17.97
C ASP A 11 -12.71 -7.50 16.49
N VAL A 12 -11.79 -6.63 16.08
CA VAL A 12 -11.73 -6.08 14.72
C VAL A 12 -10.36 -6.33 14.10
N VAL A 13 -10.36 -6.97 12.94
CA VAL A 13 -9.16 -7.23 12.13
C VAL A 13 -9.19 -6.36 10.88
N LEU A 14 -8.12 -5.60 10.66
CA LEU A 14 -7.92 -4.83 9.43
C LEU A 14 -6.94 -5.57 8.52
N ILE A 15 -7.33 -5.77 7.27
CA ILE A 15 -6.50 -6.39 6.24
C ILE A 15 -6.35 -5.40 5.10
N ARG A 16 -5.12 -4.96 4.84
CA ARG A 16 -4.76 -4.19 3.64
C ARG A 16 -4.25 -5.15 2.58
N SER A 17 -4.88 -5.18 1.41
CA SER A 17 -4.43 -5.99 0.29
C SER A 17 -4.46 -5.21 -1.01
N GLY A 18 -3.63 -5.61 -1.97
CA GLY A 18 -3.50 -4.87 -3.22
C GLY A 18 -2.39 -5.39 -4.10
N MET A 19 -1.90 -4.50 -4.97
CA MET A 19 -0.83 -4.79 -5.91
C MET A 19 0.36 -3.85 -5.63
N SER A 20 1.56 -4.37 -5.64
CA SER A 20 2.81 -3.62 -5.54
C SER A 20 3.65 -3.77 -6.80
N TRP A 21 4.59 -2.86 -6.97
CA TRP A 21 5.62 -2.96 -8.01
C TRP A 21 6.38 -4.30 -7.90
N ASP A 22 6.78 -4.83 -9.05
CA ASP A 22 7.75 -5.92 -9.16
C ASP A 22 9.14 -5.32 -9.45
N PRO A 23 10.16 -5.57 -8.61
CA PRO A 23 11.50 -5.05 -8.85
C PRO A 23 12.24 -5.70 -10.03
N ASN A 24 11.71 -6.77 -10.62
CA ASN A 24 12.27 -7.35 -11.82
C ASN A 24 12.08 -6.38 -13.01
N PRO A 25 13.15 -5.91 -13.67
CA PRO A 25 13.06 -4.96 -14.78
C PRO A 25 12.30 -5.50 -16.00
N ASP A 26 12.20 -6.82 -16.14
CA ASP A 26 11.46 -7.47 -17.22
C ASP A 26 10.01 -7.80 -16.81
N SER A 27 9.57 -7.38 -15.63
CA SER A 27 8.21 -7.65 -15.17
C SER A 27 7.19 -6.75 -15.87
N THR A 28 6.12 -7.37 -16.34
CA THR A 28 4.98 -6.68 -16.98
C THR A 28 3.73 -6.70 -16.11
N THR A 29 3.80 -7.33 -14.94
CA THR A 29 2.66 -7.50 -14.04
C THR A 29 3.05 -7.20 -12.60
N PRO A 30 2.20 -6.52 -11.83
CA PRO A 30 2.49 -6.24 -10.43
C PRO A 30 2.33 -7.48 -9.55
N VAL A 31 2.91 -7.43 -8.35
CA VAL A 31 2.89 -8.50 -7.35
C VAL A 31 1.74 -8.27 -6.36
N PRO A 32 0.89 -9.27 -6.06
CA PRO A 32 -0.12 -9.11 -5.02
C PRO A 32 0.51 -9.07 -3.63
N PHE A 33 -0.05 -8.27 -2.72
CA PHE A 33 0.35 -8.24 -1.32
C PHE A 33 -0.87 -8.25 -0.39
N LEU A 34 -0.62 -8.70 0.85
CA LEU A 34 -1.59 -8.69 1.95
C LEU A 34 -0.86 -8.43 3.26
N HIS A 35 -1.32 -7.43 4.01
CA HIS A 35 -0.82 -7.09 5.33
C HIS A 35 -1.95 -6.97 6.35
N PHE A 36 -1.67 -7.42 7.58
CA PHE A 36 -2.52 -7.12 8.73
C PHE A 36 -2.15 -5.74 9.28
N VAL A 37 -3.14 -4.86 9.42
CA VAL A 37 -2.95 -3.52 9.99
C VAL A 37 -3.13 -3.62 11.50
N ALA A 38 -2.08 -4.08 12.17
CA ALA A 38 -2.00 -4.24 13.62
C ALA A 38 -0.96 -3.27 14.21
N ASP A 39 -0.87 -3.22 15.55
CA ASP A 39 0.12 -2.38 16.24
C ASP A 39 1.54 -2.63 15.72
N GLY A 40 2.26 -1.54 15.44
CA GLY A 40 3.60 -1.61 14.82
C GLY A 40 3.61 -1.89 13.32
N TYR A 41 2.47 -1.97 12.63
CA TYR A 41 2.42 -2.09 11.16
C TYR A 41 3.09 -0.85 10.50
N PRO A 42 4.17 -1.04 9.72
CA PRO A 42 4.89 0.07 9.11
C PRO A 42 4.23 0.46 7.80
N GLU A 43 3.54 1.60 7.80
CA GLU A 43 3.07 2.28 6.59
C GLU A 43 3.62 3.70 6.58
N SER A 44 4.45 4.00 5.59
CA SER A 44 4.91 5.37 5.38
C SER A 44 3.90 6.16 4.55
N TRP A 45 3.76 7.46 4.85
CA TRP A 45 2.92 8.35 4.05
C TRP A 45 3.36 8.42 2.58
N ALA A 46 4.65 8.20 2.31
CA ALA A 46 5.23 8.24 0.98
C ALA A 46 4.85 7.04 0.10
N GLU A 47 4.37 5.93 0.68
CA GLU A 47 3.88 4.78 -0.10
C GLU A 47 2.77 5.17 -1.07
N GLY A 48 1.90 6.10 -0.66
CA GLY A 48 0.81 6.63 -1.48
C GLY A 48 1.18 7.90 -2.27
N MET A 49 2.46 8.27 -2.31
CA MET A 49 2.90 9.52 -2.96
C MET A 49 3.50 9.24 -4.33
N ASP A 50 2.97 9.92 -5.34
CA ASP A 50 3.38 9.84 -6.73
C ASP A 50 3.58 11.26 -7.29
N VAL A 51 4.73 11.50 -7.91
CA VAL A 51 5.15 12.82 -8.42
C VAL A 51 5.36 12.71 -9.92
N TYR A 52 4.48 13.34 -10.68
CA TYR A 52 4.59 13.43 -12.13
C TYR A 52 5.33 14.72 -12.50
N HIS A 53 6.55 14.58 -13.02
CA HIS A 53 7.38 15.72 -13.40
C HIS A 53 6.90 16.32 -14.73
N ASN A 54 6.67 17.63 -14.74
CA ASN A 54 6.42 18.37 -15.96
C ASN A 54 7.77 18.68 -16.66
N PRO A 55 8.06 18.14 -17.86
CA PRO A 55 9.31 18.41 -18.57
C PRO A 55 9.46 19.87 -18.98
N ASN A 56 8.35 20.62 -19.04
CA ASN A 56 8.32 22.04 -19.39
C ASN A 56 8.28 22.97 -18.17
N ALA A 57 8.55 22.44 -16.96
CA ALA A 57 8.56 23.26 -15.76
C ALA A 57 9.65 24.34 -15.84
N THR A 58 9.28 25.61 -15.62
CA THR A 58 10.25 26.71 -15.52
C THR A 58 11.23 26.50 -14.38
N HIS A 59 10.75 25.90 -13.28
CA HIS A 59 11.57 25.49 -12.14
C HIS A 59 11.27 24.00 -11.86
N PRO A 60 12.10 23.08 -12.39
CA PRO A 60 11.93 21.65 -12.15
C PRO A 60 12.02 21.32 -10.66
N LEU A 61 11.19 20.39 -10.19
CA LEU A 61 11.23 19.90 -8.82
C LEU A 61 12.47 19.00 -8.63
N ASP A 62 13.29 19.33 -7.64
CA ASP A 62 14.38 18.47 -7.20
C ASP A 62 13.81 17.20 -6.53
N PRO A 63 14.09 15.99 -7.06
CA PRO A 63 13.57 14.74 -6.50
C PRO A 63 14.03 14.48 -5.06
N GLU A 64 15.19 15.00 -4.67
CA GLU A 64 15.74 14.82 -3.32
C GLU A 64 14.91 15.54 -2.23
N LEU A 65 13.99 16.43 -2.63
CA LEU A 65 13.03 17.05 -1.71
C LEU A 65 11.90 16.09 -1.29
N LEU A 66 11.63 15.05 -2.09
CA LEU A 66 10.59 14.04 -1.87
C LEU A 66 11.13 12.62 -2.13
N PRO A 67 12.22 12.21 -1.47
CA PRO A 67 13.03 11.07 -1.91
C PRO A 67 12.26 9.73 -1.88
N MET A 68 11.30 9.59 -0.97
CA MET A 68 10.50 8.36 -0.84
C MET A 68 9.28 8.30 -1.78
N ALA A 69 8.99 9.36 -2.54
CA ALA A 69 7.94 9.32 -3.56
C ALA A 69 8.36 8.45 -4.75
N ALA A 70 7.38 7.92 -5.48
CA ALA A 70 7.64 7.51 -6.85
C ALA A 70 7.65 8.76 -7.72
N HIS A 71 8.70 8.90 -8.53
CA HIS A 71 8.86 9.98 -9.48
C HIS A 71 8.66 9.45 -10.90
N HIS A 72 7.69 10.01 -11.61
CA HIS A 72 7.35 9.66 -12.98
C HIS A 72 7.84 10.74 -13.93
N ARG A 73 8.52 10.33 -15.01
CA ARG A 73 9.03 11.23 -16.04
C ARG A 73 8.65 10.73 -17.43
N LEU A 74 8.33 11.67 -18.32
CA LEU A 74 8.14 11.38 -19.72
C LEU A 74 9.51 11.28 -20.40
N THR A 75 9.80 10.14 -21.02
CA THR A 75 11.02 9.92 -21.80
C THR A 75 10.90 10.50 -23.20
N VAL A 76 12.02 10.59 -23.93
CA VAL A 76 12.06 11.07 -25.32
C VAL A 76 11.19 10.23 -26.25
N ASP A 77 11.06 8.93 -25.96
CA ASP A 77 10.22 7.97 -26.71
C ASP A 77 8.73 7.99 -26.29
N GLN A 78 8.31 9.02 -25.55
CA GLN A 78 6.95 9.21 -25.04
C GLN A 78 6.47 8.09 -24.10
N GLN A 79 7.40 7.40 -23.43
CA GLN A 79 7.09 6.43 -22.38
C GLN A 79 7.20 7.07 -21.01
N ILE A 80 6.55 6.47 -20.00
CA ILE A 80 6.70 6.90 -18.60
C ILE A 80 7.75 6.02 -17.92
N GLU A 81 8.82 6.64 -17.45
CA GLU A 81 9.78 6.03 -16.54
C GLU A 81 9.38 6.36 -15.10
N THR A 82 9.43 5.36 -14.22
CA THR A 82 9.20 5.53 -12.79
C THR A 82 10.47 5.20 -12.02
N THR A 83 10.84 6.09 -11.10
CA THR A 83 12.00 5.94 -10.21
C THR A 83 11.54 6.07 -8.76
N SER A 84 12.09 5.25 -7.87
CA SER A 84 11.80 5.25 -6.43
C SER A 84 13.06 4.80 -5.69
N THR A 85 13.39 5.43 -4.57
CA THR A 85 14.49 4.98 -3.71
C THR A 85 14.05 3.86 -2.76
N THR A 86 12.75 3.60 -2.67
CA THR A 86 12.17 2.56 -1.80
C THR A 86 12.13 1.23 -2.53
N ALA A 87 12.56 0.15 -1.87
CA ALA A 87 12.59 -1.20 -2.42
C ALA A 87 11.19 -1.80 -2.70
N TRP A 88 10.15 -1.25 -2.05
CA TRP A 88 8.77 -1.69 -2.18
C TRP A 88 7.85 -0.49 -2.28
N LYS A 89 6.88 -0.53 -3.22
CA LYS A 89 5.84 0.50 -3.33
C LYS A 89 4.51 -0.10 -3.78
N PRO A 90 3.40 0.19 -3.09
CA PRO A 90 2.08 -0.21 -3.52
C PRO A 90 1.63 0.65 -4.70
N ILE A 91 1.00 0.03 -5.69
CA ILE A 91 0.37 0.72 -6.83
C ILE A 91 -1.08 1.08 -6.47
N GLY A 92 -1.73 0.20 -5.71
CA GLY A 92 -3.08 0.40 -5.20
C GLY A 92 -3.41 -0.65 -4.16
N SER A 93 -4.26 -0.29 -3.21
CA SER A 93 -4.70 -1.21 -2.15
C SER A 93 -6.07 -0.86 -1.61
N THR A 94 -6.76 -1.88 -1.11
CA THR A 94 -8.00 -1.76 -0.35
C THR A 94 -7.74 -2.25 1.07
N THR A 95 -8.31 -1.55 2.06
CA THR A 95 -8.33 -2.03 3.44
C THR A 95 -9.73 -2.50 3.78
N SER A 96 -9.84 -3.78 4.14
CA SER A 96 -11.06 -4.40 4.63
C SER A 96 -11.07 -4.42 6.15
N VAL A 97 -12.23 -4.18 6.73
CA VAL A 97 -12.49 -4.30 8.17
C VAL A 97 -13.33 -5.55 8.40
N ILE A 98 -12.86 -6.45 9.25
CA ILE A 98 -13.52 -7.70 9.58
C ILE A 98 -13.83 -7.68 11.07
N GLU A 99 -15.09 -7.87 11.43
CA GLU A 99 -15.52 -8.07 12.80
C GLU A 99 -15.52 -9.56 13.12
N LEU A 100 -14.93 -9.94 14.25
CA LEU A 100 -14.89 -11.31 14.73
C LEU A 100 -16.16 -11.58 15.53
N SER A 101 -17.10 -12.35 14.97
CA SER A 101 -18.28 -12.80 15.71
C SER A 101 -17.94 -14.02 16.56
N THR A 102 -18.24 -13.96 17.86
CA THR A 102 -18.15 -15.12 18.77
C THR A 102 -19.39 -16.03 18.72
N ASP A 103 -20.34 -15.79 17.81
CA ASP A 103 -21.51 -16.66 17.61
C ASP A 103 -21.09 -17.99 16.97
N ILE A 104 -20.56 -18.89 17.80
CA ILE A 104 -20.63 -20.32 17.50
C ILE A 104 -22.12 -20.66 17.57
N PRO A 105 -22.76 -21.09 16.47
CA PRO A 105 -24.16 -21.51 16.54
C PRO A 105 -24.28 -22.60 17.60
N ASP A 106 -25.16 -22.39 18.59
CA ASP A 106 -25.52 -23.41 19.57
C ASP A 106 -25.78 -24.71 18.83
N ASN A 107 -24.96 -25.74 19.09
CA ASN A 107 -25.16 -27.03 18.49
C ASN A 107 -26.45 -27.64 19.06
N PRO A 108 -27.53 -27.77 18.26
CA PRO A 108 -28.79 -28.30 18.77
C PRO A 108 -28.70 -29.78 19.19
N ASP A 109 -27.61 -30.49 18.86
CA ASP A 109 -27.39 -31.90 19.20
C ASP A 109 -26.76 -32.14 20.59
N THR A 110 -26.75 -31.16 21.49
CA THR A 110 -26.19 -31.34 22.86
C THR A 110 -27.23 -31.49 23.98
N THR A 111 -28.52 -31.62 23.68
CA THR A 111 -29.50 -32.13 24.66
C THR A 111 -29.55 -33.65 24.67
N ARG A 112 -29.09 -34.21 25.80
CA ARG A 112 -29.17 -35.60 26.25
C ARG A 112 -30.54 -36.25 26.06
#